data_AF-A0A2V2BIA2-F1
#
_entry.id   AF-A0A2V2BIA2-F1
#
_cell.length_a   1.000
_cell.length_b   1.000
_cell.length_c   1.000
_cell.angle_alpha   90.00
_cell.angle_beta   90.00
_cell.angle_gamma   90.00
#
_symmetry.space_group_name_H-M   'P 1'
#
loop_
_entity.id
_entity.type
_entity.pdbx_description
1 polymer ?
#
loop_
_entity_poly.entity_id
_entity_poly.type
_entity_poly.pdbx_seq_one_letter_code
_entity_poly.pdbx_strand_id
1 'polypeptide(L)'
;MFNSLSAQPDMYRRKIYLRTLLTGLSIGSVILTSGLLLGAFFLFQKNNIEESLLDSNIAYARKLADTTDHYLTIAQRELAWSASQIVDLNDVGKLHRETTRLFQQSGFFNSVAVLDRHAVIASVSPESLSLVGVKVDTPETE
;
A
#
# COMPACT_ATOMS: atom_id res chain seq x y z
N MET A 1 -11.40 91.01 -23.20
CA MET A 1 -11.26 90.66 -21.77
C MET A 1 -12.30 89.59 -21.46
N PHE A 2 -11.87 88.48 -20.84
CA PHE A 2 -12.64 87.29 -20.42
C PHE A 2 -13.00 86.20 -21.45
N ASN A 3 -12.07 85.24 -21.48
CA ASN A 3 -12.17 83.82 -21.74
C ASN A 3 -13.24 83.13 -20.86
N SER A 4 -14.07 82.21 -21.39
CA SER A 4 -14.54 81.02 -20.65
C SER A 4 -15.13 79.93 -21.55
N LEU A 5 -14.32 78.89 -21.78
CA LEU A 5 -14.66 77.47 -21.69
C LEU A 5 -16.10 77.02 -22.07
N SER A 6 -16.31 76.64 -23.33
CA SER A 6 -17.37 75.70 -23.72
C SER A 6 -16.77 74.39 -24.23
N ALA A 7 -15.92 73.77 -23.41
CA ALA A 7 -15.40 72.43 -23.69
C ALA A 7 -16.47 71.36 -23.37
N GLN A 8 -17.27 71.04 -24.38
CA GLN A 8 -17.44 69.66 -24.88
C GLN A 8 -18.04 68.59 -23.93
N PRO A 9 -19.37 68.57 -23.73
CA PRO A 9 -20.04 67.49 -22.99
C PRO A 9 -19.95 66.12 -23.70
N ASP A 10 -19.96 66.07 -25.03
CA ASP A 10 -19.96 64.82 -25.81
C ASP A 10 -18.60 64.10 -25.81
N MET A 11 -17.50 64.85 -25.80
CA MET A 11 -16.15 64.26 -25.75
C MET A 11 -15.86 63.64 -24.38
N TYR A 12 -16.37 64.24 -23.30
CA TYR A 12 -16.27 63.68 -21.95
C TYR A 12 -17.10 62.40 -21.81
N ARG A 13 -18.33 62.37 -22.35
CA ARG A 13 -19.22 61.19 -22.35
C ARG A 13 -18.63 60.02 -23.14
N ARG A 14 -18.07 60.26 -24.32
CA ARG A 14 -17.42 59.25 -25.16
C ARG A 14 -16.12 58.74 -24.55
N LYS A 15 -15.33 59.61 -23.89
CA LYS A 15 -14.11 59.23 -23.16
C LYS A 15 -14.43 58.41 -21.91
N ILE A 16 -15.51 58.71 -21.18
CA ILE A 16 -16.02 57.87 -20.09
C ILE A 16 -16.48 56.51 -20.63
N TYR A 17 -17.27 56.50 -21.71
CA TYR A 17 -17.76 55.26 -22.32
C TYR A 17 -16.64 54.33 -22.78
N LEU A 18 -15.62 54.87 -23.45
CA LEU A 18 -14.42 54.11 -23.87
C LEU A 18 -13.63 53.56 -22.69
N ARG A 19 -13.46 54.34 -21.62
CA ARG A 19 -12.77 53.90 -20.40
C ARG A 19 -13.54 52.76 -19.73
N THR A 20 -14.85 52.90 -19.57
CA THR A 20 -15.72 51.87 -18.99
C THR A 20 -15.71 50.59 -19.83
N LEU A 21 -15.73 50.70 -21.16
CA LEU A 21 -15.67 49.56 -22.07
C LEU A 21 -14.31 48.84 -21.97
N LEU A 22 -13.20 49.57 -21.95
CA LEU A 22 -11.85 49.02 -21.83
C LEU A 22 -11.65 48.33 -20.46
N THR A 23 -12.11 48.95 -19.37
CA THR A 23 -12.05 48.34 -18.03
C THR A 23 -12.93 47.10 -17.95
N GLY A 24 -14.13 47.13 -18.53
CA GLY A 24 -15.03 45.97 -18.55
C GLY A 24 -14.43 44.80 -19.33
N LEU A 25 -13.82 45.08 -20.49
CA LEU A 25 -13.13 44.08 -21.30
C LEU A 25 -11.91 43.49 -20.56
N SER A 26 -11.14 44.33 -19.88
CA SER A 26 -9.98 43.88 -19.09
C SER A 26 -10.38 43.04 -17.89
N ILE A 27 -11.46 43.39 -17.19
CA ILE A 27 -11.96 42.57 -16.07
C ILE A 27 -12.50 41.24 -16.60
N GLY A 28 -13.24 41.29 -17.71
CA GLY A 28 -13.76 40.09 -18.37
C GLY A 28 -12.66 39.12 -18.82
N SER A 29 -11.55 39.63 -19.39
CA SER A 29 -10.44 38.78 -19.81
C SER A 29 -9.72 38.11 -18.63
N VAL A 30 -9.56 38.83 -17.51
CA VAL A 30 -8.99 38.29 -16.29
C VAL A 30 -9.89 37.19 -15.71
N ILE A 31 -11.20 37.41 -15.65
CA ILE A 31 -12.15 36.41 -15.17
C ILE A 31 -12.15 35.18 -16.06
N LEU A 32 -12.19 35.36 -17.38
CA LEU A 32 -12.16 34.27 -18.36
C LEU A 32 -10.89 33.43 -18.20
N THR A 33 -9.72 34.09 -18.15
CA THR A 33 -8.43 33.43 -17.99
C THR A 33 -8.34 32.69 -16.65
N SER A 34 -8.82 33.32 -15.57
CA SER A 34 -8.88 32.70 -14.25
C SER A 34 -9.77 31.46 -14.25
N GLY A 35 -10.95 31.52 -14.88
CA GLY A 35 -11.85 30.37 -15.02
C GLY A 35 -11.23 29.22 -15.81
N LEU A 36 -10.54 29.52 -16.92
CA LEU A 36 -9.81 28.52 -17.71
C LEU A 36 -8.70 27.85 -16.90
N LEU A 37 -7.91 28.64 -16.16
CA LEU A 37 -6.83 28.13 -15.31
C LEU A 37 -7.37 27.28 -14.16
N LEU A 38 -8.45 27.72 -13.49
CA LEU A 38 -9.10 26.96 -12.43
C LEU A 38 -9.68 25.65 -12.93
N GLY A 39 -10.35 25.66 -14.10
CA GLY A 39 -10.87 24.46 -14.74
C GLY A 39 -9.77 23.46 -15.11
N ALA A 40 -8.68 23.94 -15.71
CA ALA A 40 -7.51 23.12 -16.00
C ALA A 40 -6.92 22.53 -14.71
N PHE A 41 -6.70 23.36 -13.69
CA PHE A 41 -6.15 22.94 -12.41
C PHE A 41 -7.03 21.88 -11.71
N PHE A 42 -8.35 22.05 -11.75
CA PHE A 42 -9.30 21.10 -11.16
C PHE A 42 -9.25 19.74 -11.87
N LEU A 43 -9.19 19.71 -13.20
CA LEU A 43 -9.04 18.48 -13.99
C LEU A 43 -7.69 17.79 -13.70
N PHE A 44 -6.59 18.56 -13.64
CA PHE A 44 -5.27 18.01 -13.33
C PHE A 44 -5.15 17.52 -11.88
N GLN A 45 -5.73 18.22 -10.90
CA GLN A 45 -5.69 17.79 -9.50
C GLN A 45 -6.48 16.52 -9.24
N LYS A 46 -7.67 16.38 -9.86
CA LYS A 46 -8.49 15.19 -9.70
C LYS A 46 -7.75 13.92 -10.17
N ASN A 47 -7.08 14.00 -11.32
CA ASN A 47 -6.29 12.87 -11.82
C ASN A 47 -5.06 12.59 -10.94
N ASN A 48 -4.39 13.64 -10.43
CA ASN A 48 -3.20 13.46 -9.59
C ASN A 48 -3.48 12.87 -8.20
N ILE A 49 -4.64 13.11 -7.60
CA ILE A 49 -4.95 12.63 -6.24
C ILE A 49 -5.49 11.19 -6.26
N GLU A 50 -6.29 10.83 -7.27
CA GLU A 50 -6.88 9.50 -7.39
C GLU A 50 -5.85 8.48 -7.92
N GLU A 51 -5.07 8.83 -8.94
CA GLU A 51 -4.02 7.94 -9.47
C GLU A 51 -2.86 7.77 -8.47
N SER A 52 -2.39 8.84 -7.81
CA SER A 52 -1.25 8.74 -6.89
C SER A 52 -1.54 7.91 -5.63
N LEU A 53 -2.76 8.02 -5.08
CA LEU A 53 -3.16 7.23 -3.91
C LEU A 53 -3.44 5.77 -4.28
N LEU A 54 -4.08 5.53 -5.43
CA LEU A 54 -4.37 4.19 -5.90
C LEU A 54 -3.07 3.47 -6.33
N ASP A 55 -2.17 4.15 -7.03
CA ASP A 55 -0.91 3.57 -7.50
C ASP A 55 0.04 3.26 -6.34
N SER A 56 0.16 4.15 -5.36
CA SER A 56 1.00 3.91 -4.18
C SER A 56 0.48 2.75 -3.34
N ASN A 57 -0.84 2.69 -3.10
CA ASN A 57 -1.44 1.58 -2.35
C ASN A 57 -1.40 0.27 -3.14
N ILE A 58 -1.64 0.28 -4.45
CA ILE A 58 -1.49 -0.90 -5.32
C ILE A 58 -0.04 -1.36 -5.36
N ALA A 59 0.93 -0.44 -5.50
CA ALA A 59 2.35 -0.76 -5.49
C ALA A 59 2.77 -1.34 -4.14
N TYR A 60 2.27 -0.78 -3.03
CA TYR A 60 2.48 -1.31 -1.70
C TYR A 60 1.87 -2.71 -1.53
N ALA A 61 0.60 -2.90 -1.92
CA ALA A 61 -0.07 -4.19 -1.86
C ALA A 61 0.63 -5.25 -2.72
N ARG A 62 1.10 -4.88 -3.91
CA ARG A 62 1.92 -5.76 -4.77
C ARG A 62 3.24 -6.10 -4.13
N LYS A 63 3.95 -5.11 -3.57
CA LYS A 63 5.22 -5.35 -2.88
C LYS A 63 5.04 -6.24 -1.65
N LEU A 64 3.99 -6.02 -0.88
CA LEU A 64 3.63 -6.86 0.26
C LEU A 64 3.31 -8.28 -0.20
N ALA A 65 2.47 -8.45 -1.23
CA ALA A 65 2.13 -9.76 -1.79
C ALA A 65 3.38 -10.50 -2.28
N ASP A 66 4.27 -9.82 -3.03
CA ASP A 66 5.52 -10.39 -3.53
C ASP A 66 6.47 -10.78 -2.38
N THR A 67 6.56 -9.94 -1.35
CA THR A 67 7.37 -10.23 -0.16
C THR A 67 6.80 -11.41 0.63
N THR A 68 5.48 -11.48 0.78
CA THR A 68 4.77 -12.59 1.45
C THR A 68 4.90 -13.88 0.65
N ASP A 69 4.76 -13.84 -0.67
CA ASP A 69 4.93 -15.00 -1.54
C ASP A 69 6.35 -15.55 -1.45
N HIS A 70 7.36 -14.67 -1.47
CA HIS A 70 8.75 -15.04 -1.29
C HIS A 70 9.00 -15.67 0.09
N TYR A 71 8.47 -15.07 1.15
CA TYR A 71 8.58 -15.57 2.52
C TYR A 71 7.98 -16.97 2.67
N LEU A 72 6.74 -17.17 2.20
CA LEU A 72 6.06 -18.46 2.25
C LEU A 72 6.77 -19.51 1.39
N THR A 73 7.25 -19.12 0.21
CA THR A 73 7.99 -20.02 -0.69
C THR A 73 9.26 -20.55 -0.02
N ILE A 74 10.02 -19.70 0.68
CA ILE A 74 11.22 -20.15 1.39
C ILE A 74 10.84 -21.04 2.58
N ALA A 75 9.88 -20.61 3.40
CA ALA A 75 9.43 -21.40 4.56
C ALA A 75 8.97 -22.81 4.15
N GLN A 76 8.22 -22.93 3.06
CA GLN A 76 7.80 -24.23 2.51
C GLN A 76 8.98 -25.06 2.01
N ARG A 77 9.97 -24.45 1.35
CA ARG A 77 11.17 -25.17 0.89
C ARG A 77 11.99 -25.70 2.05
N GLU A 78 12.13 -24.95 3.14
CA GLU A 78 12.83 -25.42 4.33
C GLU A 78 12.11 -26.57 5.03
N LEU A 79 10.77 -26.51 5.12
CA LEU A 79 9.96 -27.61 5.62
C LEU A 79 10.08 -28.85 4.73
N ALA A 80 9.98 -28.69 3.41
CA ALA A 80 10.11 -29.78 2.45
C ALA A 80 11.51 -30.43 2.52
N TRP A 81 12.55 -29.61 2.65
CA TRP A 81 13.91 -30.10 2.85
C TRP A 81 14.02 -30.91 4.14
N SER A 82 13.54 -30.37 5.26
CA SER A 82 13.61 -31.09 6.55
C SER A 82 12.79 -32.39 6.54
N ALA A 83 11.60 -32.37 5.95
CA ALA A 83 10.78 -33.56 5.74
C ALA A 83 11.53 -34.62 4.91
N SER A 84 12.29 -34.21 3.88
CA SER A 84 13.12 -35.14 3.09
C SER A 84 14.27 -35.77 3.88
N GLN A 85 14.72 -35.13 4.96
CA GLN A 85 15.75 -35.68 5.84
C GLN A 85 15.17 -36.71 6.82
N ILE A 86 13.86 -36.68 7.10
CA ILE A 86 13.20 -37.62 8.00
C ILE A 86 12.87 -38.90 7.22
N VAL A 87 13.69 -39.94 7.40
CA VAL A 87 13.53 -41.24 6.72
C VAL A 87 12.75 -42.23 7.58
N ASP A 88 12.91 -42.16 8.90
CA ASP A 88 12.24 -43.00 9.88
C ASP A 88 11.74 -42.13 11.03
N LEU A 89 10.44 -42.26 11.35
CA LEU A 89 9.81 -41.54 12.47
C LEU A 89 10.17 -42.14 13.84
N ASN A 90 10.80 -43.32 13.87
CA ASN A 90 11.29 -43.93 15.12
C ASN A 90 12.66 -43.39 15.56
N ASP A 91 13.40 -42.70 14.68
CA ASP A 91 14.68 -42.06 15.03
C ASP A 91 14.42 -40.70 15.69
N VAL A 92 14.01 -40.74 16.96
CA VAL A 92 13.70 -39.55 17.78
C VAL A 92 14.87 -38.56 17.80
N GLY A 93 16.12 -39.05 17.77
CA GLY A 93 17.31 -38.21 17.72
C GLY A 93 17.40 -37.41 16.42
N LYS A 94 17.08 -38.03 15.28
CA LYS A 94 17.01 -37.33 13.99
C LYS A 94 15.84 -36.36 13.91
N LEU A 95 14.67 -36.74 14.41
CA LEU A 95 13.51 -35.84 14.48
C LEU A 95 13.84 -34.58 15.28
N HIS A 96 14.40 -34.76 16.48
CA HIS A 96 14.78 -33.65 17.34
C HIS A 96 15.86 -32.75 16.72
N ARG A 97 16.87 -33.35 16.05
CA ARG A 97 17.86 -32.56 15.31
C ARG A 97 17.21 -31.70 14.23
N GLU A 98 16.29 -32.25 13.45
CA GLU A 98 15.64 -31.52 12.37
C GLU A 98 14.69 -30.43 12.89
N THR A 99 13.87 -30.70 13.92
CA THR A 99 12.99 -29.68 14.53
C THR A 99 13.81 -28.55 15.15
N THR A 100 14.90 -28.87 15.85
CA THR A 100 15.78 -27.88 16.48
C THR A 100 16.55 -27.07 15.43
N ARG A 101 17.05 -27.73 14.37
CA ARG A 101 17.73 -27.05 13.25
C ARG A 101 16.79 -26.05 12.58
N LEU A 102 15.58 -26.46 12.20
CA LEU A 102 14.58 -25.57 11.59
C LEU A 102 14.24 -24.41 12.53
N PHE A 103 13.95 -24.68 13.81
CA PHE A 103 13.63 -23.65 14.79
C PHE A 103 14.76 -22.60 14.95
N GLN A 104 16.02 -23.04 15.04
CA GLN A 104 17.15 -22.15 15.30
C GLN A 104 17.69 -21.43 14.05
N GLN A 105 17.59 -22.03 12.86
CA GLN A 105 18.23 -21.51 11.65
C GLN A 105 17.30 -20.75 10.71
N SER A 106 16.01 -21.11 10.71
CA SER A 106 15.05 -20.61 9.72
C SER A 106 14.69 -19.14 9.94
N GLY A 107 14.45 -18.74 11.20
CA GLY A 107 13.84 -17.44 11.51
C GLY A 107 12.38 -17.29 11.06
N PHE A 108 11.80 -18.27 10.34
CA PHE A 108 10.41 -18.28 9.91
C PHE A 108 9.45 -18.91 10.94
N PHE A 109 9.96 -19.77 11.83
CA PHE A 109 9.14 -20.58 12.72
C PHE A 109 9.41 -20.26 14.19
N ASN A 110 8.36 -19.90 14.92
CA ASN A 110 8.42 -19.76 16.38
C ASN A 110 8.36 -21.12 17.10
N SER A 111 7.88 -22.15 16.42
CA SER A 111 7.90 -23.53 16.87
C SER A 111 7.82 -24.47 15.66
N VAL A 112 8.38 -25.67 15.81
CA VAL A 112 8.40 -26.71 14.78
C VAL A 112 8.09 -28.04 15.44
N ALA A 113 7.14 -28.79 14.89
CA ALA A 113 6.76 -30.10 15.41
C ALA A 113 6.67 -31.14 14.28
N VAL A 114 7.03 -32.38 14.61
CA VAL A 114 6.80 -33.56 13.77
C VAL A 114 5.70 -34.38 14.40
N LEU A 115 4.67 -34.73 13.63
CA LEU A 115 3.58 -35.60 14.05
C LEU A 115 3.76 -36.99 13.44
N ASP A 116 3.36 -38.01 14.18
CA ASP A 116 3.26 -39.38 13.67
C ASP A 116 1.94 -39.60 12.90
N ARG A 117 1.78 -40.81 12.37
CA ARG A 117 0.57 -41.25 11.65
C ARG A 117 -0.72 -41.28 12.49
N HIS A 118 -0.63 -41.15 13.81
CA HIS A 118 -1.76 -41.12 14.74
C HIS A 118 -2.04 -39.68 15.23
N ALA A 119 -1.42 -38.68 14.59
CA ALA A 119 -1.47 -37.27 14.99
C ALA A 119 -0.87 -36.99 16.37
N VAL A 120 0.07 -37.83 16.83
CA VAL A 120 0.80 -37.63 18.07
C VAL A 120 2.12 -36.91 17.79
N ILE A 121 2.45 -35.88 18.57
CA ILE A 121 3.70 -35.13 18.42
C ILE A 121 4.88 -36.03 18.78
N ALA A 122 5.70 -36.38 17.80
CA ALA A 122 6.90 -37.20 17.94
C ALA A 122 8.13 -36.36 18.33
N SER A 123 8.17 -35.09 17.93
CA SER A 123 9.21 -34.14 18.32
C SER A 123 8.71 -32.71 18.20
N VAL A 124 9.20 -31.82 19.06
CA VAL A 124 8.87 -30.38 19.03
C VAL A 124 10.07 -29.54 19.48
N SER A 125 10.26 -28.40 18.84
CA SER A 125 11.22 -27.38 19.24
C SER A 125 10.53 -26.00 19.26
N PRO A 126 10.80 -25.14 20.26
CA PRO A 126 11.67 -25.38 21.40
C PRO A 126 11.08 -26.41 22.38
N GLU A 127 11.95 -27.11 23.11
CA GLU A 127 11.54 -28.16 24.07
C GLU A 127 10.67 -27.61 25.21
N SER A 128 10.74 -26.30 25.47
CA SER A 128 9.94 -25.61 26.48
C SER A 128 8.43 -25.77 26.28
N LEU A 129 7.96 -26.10 25.06
CA LEU A 129 6.55 -26.40 24.83
C LEU A 129 6.09 -27.69 25.51
N SER A 130 6.97 -28.65 25.78
CA SER A 130 6.64 -29.92 26.45
C SER A 130 5.45 -30.68 25.82
N LEU A 131 5.33 -30.64 24.49
CA LEU A 131 4.19 -31.22 23.76
C LEU A 131 4.45 -32.62 23.17
N VAL A 132 5.63 -33.19 23.37
CA VAL A 132 5.93 -34.55 22.87
C VAL A 132 4.96 -35.56 23.50
N GLY A 133 4.36 -36.42 22.68
CA GLY A 133 3.35 -37.40 23.11
C GLY A 133 1.93 -36.87 23.17
N VAL A 134 1.70 -35.56 22.94
CA VAL A 134 0.36 -34.99 22.87
C VAL A 134 -0.27 -35.31 21.51
N LYS A 135 -1.51 -35.79 21.53
CA LYS A 135 -2.31 -35.96 20.32
C LYS A 135 -2.90 -34.61 19.90
N VAL A 136 -2.71 -34.25 18.64
CA VAL A 136 -3.30 -33.05 18.06
C VAL A 136 -4.68 -33.40 17.53
N ASP A 137 -5.71 -32.90 18.19
CA ASP A 137 -7.06 -32.94 17.67
C ASP A 137 -7.35 -31.59 16.99
N THR A 138 -8.01 -31.62 15.83
CA THR A 138 -8.50 -30.39 15.20
C THR A 138 -9.72 -29.95 16.02
N PRO A 139 -9.80 -28.70 16.50
CA PRO A 139 -11.04 -28.24 17.11
C PRO A 139 -12.16 -28.41 16.08
N GLU A 140 -13.19 -29.18 16.44
CA GLU A 140 -14.42 -29.25 15.65
C GLU A 140 -14.92 -27.82 15.46
N THR A 141 -14.95 -27.39 14.20
CA THR A 141 -15.45 -26.07 13.84
C THR A 141 -16.96 -26.17 13.92
N GLU A 142 -17.55 -25.72 15.03
CA GLU A 142 -18.99 -25.42 15.13
C GLU A 142 -19.40 -24.29 14.17
#